data_AF-A0A1L9SD66-F1
#
_entry.id   AF-A0A1L9SD66-F1
#
_cell.length_a   1.000
_cell.length_b   1.000
_cell.length_c   1.000
_cell.angle_alpha   90.00
_cell.angle_beta   90.00
_cell.angle_gamma   90.00
#
_symmetry.space_group_name_H-M   'P 1'
#
loop_
_entity.id
_entity.type
_entity.pdbx_description
1 polymer ?
#
loop_
_entity_poly.entity_id
_entity_poly.type
_entity_poly.pdbx_seq_one_letter_code
_entity_poly.pdbx_strand_id
1 'polypeptide(L)'
;MDANEEIRGNALENETQQGQSRQNESSIQQDSNDGNENQISTETLNEESKDEQNSDENSNKKLQDQTNLLPVKQLLIVFTGLSCALFCSLLDQTIVSTALPTLGRVFHSASIESWVGTAYLLTSTSCQPLYGRLSDIFGRKMVLLGSMAFFLLGSILCAVSQSMIMLIIFRAVSGIGGGGIMTSVMIVTSDVVSLKRRGTYQGIIGMVVAASNSVGPLLGGVFTESVSWRWCFYINIPLTSMAILIVALVLPLKRVKGEVKQKLMQIDYLGSLLMISSSVLILLPLSWGGTEYPWASAGVIVPLVLGTILAGLFIYVEHKVDLPLIPMHIFKNSTVASALAGAFFTGFMFYCNLYYLPQFYQVVRSASPIRSGVMLLPLVVTQCVVSFTAGFLVSKTGNYQVNIWAGFAIWAIACGLLSTISPTIPDANLIGYQILSGIGSGQTFQTSLVAIQASVKRSEMAVATGTRNFLRLLGGTIALAVCAAILNNTVRTSLGMLSAEQISEIIADPTQITSMDLTAEERSAAILAYTHGIRNIYYFMIPLCCISFFLTLFFVKGTSLRREDDARLQEEGKQWAARHRGLHVLKK
;
A
#
# COMPACT_ATOMS: atom_id res chain seq x y z
N MET A 1 50.56 33.41 -51.25
CA MET A 1 49.80 34.67 -51.27
C MET A 1 49.07 34.73 -49.94
N ASP A 2 49.45 35.46 -48.90
CA ASP A 2 50.45 36.50 -48.61
C ASP A 2 50.72 36.35 -47.08
N ALA A 3 51.94 36.24 -46.55
CA ALA A 3 53.08 37.17 -46.44
C ALA A 3 52.91 38.31 -45.42
N ASN A 4 53.96 38.45 -44.59
CA ASN A 4 54.41 39.53 -43.67
C ASN A 4 53.92 39.49 -42.20
N GLU A 5 54.80 39.16 -41.23
CA GLU A 5 55.91 39.98 -40.62
C GLU A 5 55.34 40.99 -39.60
N GLU A 6 55.86 41.26 -38.40
CA GLU A 6 57.03 40.88 -37.59
C GLU A 6 56.79 41.64 -36.24
N ILE A 7 57.12 41.16 -35.03
CA ILE A 7 58.22 41.61 -34.15
C ILE A 7 57.85 41.11 -32.72
N ARG A 8 58.52 40.12 -32.14
CA ARG A 8 59.79 40.14 -31.36
C ARG A 8 59.61 40.51 -29.87
N GLY A 9 59.99 39.57 -29.00
CA GLY A 9 60.07 39.77 -27.55
C GLY A 9 60.32 38.48 -26.75
N ASN A 10 61.45 37.80 -27.05
CA ASN A 10 62.26 36.87 -26.25
C ASN A 10 61.89 36.63 -24.76
N ALA A 11 62.16 35.49 -24.12
CA ALA A 11 62.76 34.19 -24.44
C ALA A 11 62.84 33.46 -23.08
N LEU A 12 62.50 32.16 -23.01
CA LEU A 12 63.41 31.04 -22.66
C LEU A 12 63.92 31.07 -21.19
N GLU A 13 63.93 30.00 -20.38
CA GLU A 13 63.95 28.57 -20.68
C GLU A 13 63.88 27.74 -19.37
N ASN A 14 63.33 26.53 -19.53
CA ASN A 14 63.77 25.24 -18.99
C ASN A 14 63.88 24.97 -17.48
N GLU A 15 62.87 24.25 -17.00
CA GLU A 15 62.91 22.81 -16.69
C GLU A 15 64.08 22.20 -15.87
N THR A 16 63.61 21.44 -14.87
CA THR A 16 64.01 20.09 -14.45
C THR A 16 65.14 19.84 -13.43
N GLN A 17 64.66 19.20 -12.35
CA GLN A 17 65.12 17.92 -11.78
C GLN A 17 65.92 17.91 -10.46
N GLN A 18 65.28 17.17 -9.53
CA GLN A 18 65.85 16.17 -8.61
C GLN A 18 66.64 16.62 -7.37
N GLY A 19 66.10 16.23 -6.21
CA GLY A 19 66.80 15.24 -5.38
C GLY A 19 67.49 15.77 -4.12
N GLN A 20 66.78 15.62 -2.99
CA GLN A 20 67.27 15.20 -1.67
C GLN A 20 68.70 15.56 -1.24
N SER A 21 68.86 16.27 -0.11
CA SER A 21 69.30 15.69 1.18
C SER A 21 69.84 16.72 2.20
N ARG A 22 69.62 16.40 3.51
CA ARG A 22 70.31 16.85 4.76
C ARG A 22 69.99 18.26 5.27
N GLN A 23 69.22 18.47 6.35
CA GLN A 23 69.38 18.20 7.80
C GLN A 23 70.58 18.90 8.51
N ASN A 24 70.20 19.65 9.56
CA ASN A 24 70.95 20.21 10.72
C ASN A 24 71.84 21.43 10.42
N GLU A 25 71.86 22.54 11.17
CA GLU A 25 71.83 22.82 12.63
C GLU A 25 71.22 24.24 12.88
N SER A 26 70.16 24.42 13.66
CA SER A 26 70.09 24.86 15.07
C SER A 26 70.82 26.17 15.46
N SER A 27 70.04 27.23 15.78
CA SER A 27 70.19 28.02 17.04
C SER A 27 69.09 29.09 17.22
N ILE A 28 68.11 28.71 18.04
CA ILE A 28 67.18 29.41 18.95
C ILE A 28 67.38 30.93 19.18
N GLN A 29 66.28 31.70 19.07
CA GLN A 29 65.87 32.66 20.10
C GLN A 29 64.33 32.78 20.15
N GLN A 30 63.80 32.53 21.34
CA GLN A 30 62.38 32.52 21.72
C GLN A 30 61.81 33.94 21.79
N ASP A 31 60.58 34.12 21.29
CA ASP A 31 59.64 35.08 21.87
C ASP A 31 58.25 34.44 21.96
N SER A 32 57.65 34.66 23.12
CA SER A 32 56.47 34.01 23.70
C SER A 32 55.15 34.33 22.99
N ASN A 33 54.38 33.31 22.60
CA ASN A 33 52.98 33.46 22.17
C ASN A 33 52.09 32.23 22.49
N ASP A 34 52.19 31.67 23.70
CA ASP A 34 51.48 30.43 24.09
C ASP A 34 50.16 30.64 24.86
N GLY A 35 49.68 31.90 24.94
CA GLY A 35 48.46 32.25 25.69
C GLY A 35 47.16 32.19 24.88
N ASN A 36 47.23 32.24 23.55
CA ASN A 36 46.06 32.53 22.71
C ASN A 36 45.49 31.29 21.99
N GLU A 37 46.27 30.23 21.78
CA GLU A 37 45.80 29.02 21.09
C GLU A 37 44.96 28.10 22.00
N ASN A 38 45.22 28.08 23.30
CA ASN A 38 44.44 27.28 24.25
C ASN A 38 43.06 27.90 24.58
N GLN A 39 42.89 29.22 24.51
CA GLN A 39 41.57 29.84 24.70
C GLN A 39 40.67 29.63 23.49
N ILE A 40 41.19 29.78 22.27
CA ILE A 40 40.42 29.54 21.04
C ILE A 40 39.98 28.07 21.00
N SER A 41 40.88 27.12 21.25
CA SER A 41 40.56 25.68 21.24
C SER A 41 39.52 25.28 22.30
N THR A 42 39.56 25.91 23.49
CA THR A 42 38.61 25.61 24.57
C THR A 42 37.25 26.29 24.35
N GLU A 43 37.20 27.44 23.68
CA GLU A 43 35.96 28.09 23.25
C GLU A 43 35.31 27.35 22.07
N THR A 44 36.09 26.86 21.10
CA THR A 44 35.54 26.08 19.97
C THR A 44 35.01 24.72 20.45
N LEU A 45 35.68 24.06 21.39
CA LEU A 45 35.20 22.81 22.01
C LEU A 45 33.97 23.03 22.91
N ASN A 46 33.86 24.18 23.56
CA ASN A 46 32.67 24.54 24.35
C ASN A 46 31.50 25.02 23.48
N GLU A 47 31.74 25.60 22.31
CA GLU A 47 30.71 25.92 21.32
C GLU A 47 30.24 24.67 20.57
N GLU A 48 31.14 23.76 20.16
CA GLU A 48 30.76 22.48 19.55
C GLU A 48 29.98 21.58 20.53
N SER A 49 30.36 21.54 21.81
CA SER A 49 29.60 20.78 22.82
C SER A 49 28.28 21.45 23.23
N LYS A 50 28.17 22.78 23.14
CA LYS A 50 26.89 23.49 23.32
C LYS A 50 25.98 23.36 22.10
N ASP A 51 26.52 23.29 20.88
CA ASP A 51 25.75 23.00 19.67
C ASP A 51 25.35 21.52 19.60
N GLU A 52 26.17 20.58 20.09
CA GLU A 52 25.77 19.17 20.28
C GLU A 52 24.70 19.02 21.37
N GLN A 53 24.80 19.72 22.51
CA GLN A 53 23.78 19.68 23.56
C GLN A 53 22.46 20.40 23.18
N ASN A 54 22.53 21.55 22.51
CA ASN A 54 21.33 22.24 21.99
C ASN A 54 20.72 21.51 20.79
N SER A 55 21.52 20.83 19.96
CA SER A 55 20.99 19.99 18.89
C SER A 55 20.37 18.71 19.42
N ASP A 56 20.81 18.17 20.56
CA ASP A 56 20.19 16.99 21.20
C ASP A 56 18.84 17.30 21.87
N GLU A 57 18.64 18.47 22.49
CA GLU A 57 17.32 18.87 23.01
C GLU A 57 16.31 19.20 21.90
N ASN A 58 16.76 19.82 20.80
CA ASN A 58 15.91 20.09 19.63
C ASN A 58 15.75 18.89 18.67
N SER A 59 16.65 17.90 18.70
CA SER A 59 16.54 16.69 17.87
C SER A 59 15.51 15.70 18.41
N ASN A 60 15.22 15.72 19.72
CA ASN A 60 14.22 14.85 20.34
C ASN A 60 12.79 15.08 19.82
N LYS A 61 12.51 16.23 19.20
CA LYS A 61 11.23 16.53 18.52
C LYS A 61 11.26 16.42 16.99
N LYS A 62 12.43 16.27 16.35
CA LYS A 62 12.54 16.15 14.88
C LYS A 62 12.54 14.67 14.47
N LEU A 63 11.59 14.30 13.62
CA LEU A 63 11.51 12.97 12.98
C LEU A 63 12.88 12.56 12.39
N GLN A 64 13.44 11.44 12.86
CA GLN A 64 14.74 10.95 12.42
C GLN A 64 14.65 10.31 11.03
N ASP A 65 15.56 10.70 10.12
CA ASP A 65 15.67 10.05 8.82
C ASP A 65 16.26 8.64 8.97
N GLN A 66 15.48 7.65 8.56
CA GLN A 66 15.83 6.23 8.64
C GLN A 66 16.29 5.64 7.30
N THR A 67 16.43 6.48 6.27
CA THR A 67 16.89 6.08 4.93
C THR A 67 18.25 5.38 5.02
N ASN A 68 18.35 4.19 4.41
CA ASN A 68 19.60 3.47 4.21
C ASN A 68 19.58 2.74 2.87
N LEU A 69 20.21 3.35 1.86
CA LEU A 69 20.21 2.82 0.49
C LEU A 69 21.09 1.57 0.40
N LEU A 70 20.50 0.45 -0.03
CA LEU A 70 21.20 -0.84 -0.03
C LEU A 70 21.89 -1.13 -1.37
N PRO A 71 23.06 -1.79 -1.37
CA PRO A 71 23.64 -2.35 -2.57
C PRO A 71 22.73 -3.42 -3.19
N VAL A 72 22.78 -3.55 -4.53
CA VAL A 72 21.83 -4.37 -5.31
C VAL A 72 21.66 -5.79 -4.77
N LYS A 73 22.75 -6.51 -4.46
CA LYS A 73 22.68 -7.90 -3.98
C LYS A 73 21.93 -8.02 -2.64
N GLN A 74 22.21 -7.12 -1.70
CA GLN A 74 21.55 -7.11 -0.40
C GLN A 74 20.10 -6.63 -0.51
N LEU A 75 19.88 -5.62 -1.36
CA LEU A 75 18.55 -5.10 -1.66
C LEU A 75 17.63 -6.21 -2.20
N LEU A 76 18.11 -7.06 -3.11
CA LEU A 76 17.32 -8.18 -3.64
C LEU A 76 16.91 -9.17 -2.53
N ILE A 77 17.82 -9.54 -1.64
CA ILE A 77 17.52 -10.47 -0.52
C ILE A 77 16.47 -9.85 0.42
N VAL A 78 16.67 -8.59 0.82
CA VAL A 78 15.72 -7.86 1.66
C VAL A 78 14.36 -7.78 0.97
N PHE A 79 14.35 -7.43 -0.31
CA PHE A 79 13.13 -7.24 -1.09
C PHE A 79 12.36 -8.54 -1.29
N THR A 80 13.03 -9.69 -1.40
CA THR A 80 12.38 -11.01 -1.37
C THR A 80 11.67 -11.24 -0.03
N GLY A 81 12.31 -10.92 1.10
CA GLY A 81 11.67 -11.01 2.42
C GLY A 81 10.45 -10.10 2.56
N LEU A 82 10.57 -8.84 2.10
CA LEU A 82 9.46 -7.88 2.09
C LEU A 82 8.30 -8.34 1.20
N SER A 83 8.61 -8.83 0.00
CA SER A 83 7.63 -9.34 -0.97
C SER A 83 6.94 -10.58 -0.43
N CYS A 84 7.67 -11.49 0.23
CA CYS A 84 7.11 -12.68 0.86
C CYS A 84 6.13 -12.31 1.98
N ALA A 85 6.48 -11.38 2.87
CA ALA A 85 5.56 -10.92 3.92
C ALA A 85 4.30 -10.27 3.33
N LEU A 86 4.47 -9.38 2.35
CA LEU A 86 3.35 -8.73 1.67
C LEU A 86 2.45 -9.76 0.98
N PHE A 87 3.04 -10.76 0.31
CA PHE A 87 2.32 -11.86 -0.31
C PHE A 87 1.48 -12.62 0.71
N CYS A 88 2.04 -12.98 1.86
CA CYS A 88 1.30 -13.68 2.93
C CYS A 88 0.09 -12.89 3.40
N SER A 89 0.28 -11.60 3.67
CA SER A 89 -0.81 -10.75 4.17
C SER A 89 -1.94 -10.57 3.15
N LEU A 90 -1.62 -10.47 1.85
CA LEU A 90 -2.62 -10.33 0.80
C LEU A 90 -3.27 -11.66 0.40
N LEU A 91 -2.49 -12.75 0.44
CA LEU A 91 -3.01 -14.10 0.28
C LEU A 91 -4.04 -14.40 1.37
N ASP A 92 -3.69 -14.17 2.64
CA ASP A 92 -4.59 -14.38 3.78
C ASP A 92 -5.87 -13.52 3.75
N GLN A 93 -5.79 -12.32 3.15
CA GLN A 93 -6.96 -11.48 2.93
C GLN A 93 -7.97 -12.14 1.98
N THR A 94 -7.50 -12.88 0.97
CA THR A 94 -8.32 -13.36 -0.15
C THR A 94 -8.61 -14.85 -0.10
N ILE A 95 -7.72 -15.67 0.45
CA ILE A 95 -7.83 -17.13 0.54
C ILE A 95 -9.07 -17.61 1.29
N VAL A 96 -9.51 -16.84 2.29
CA VAL A 96 -10.63 -17.21 3.16
C VAL A 96 -11.98 -17.08 2.45
N SER A 97 -12.08 -16.25 1.40
CA SER A 97 -13.32 -16.01 0.65
C SER A 97 -13.98 -17.29 0.12
N THR A 98 -13.18 -18.26 -0.35
CA THR A 98 -13.68 -19.54 -0.86
C THR A 98 -13.89 -20.58 0.23
N ALA A 99 -13.37 -20.34 1.44
CA ALA A 99 -13.56 -21.19 2.61
C ALA A 99 -14.81 -20.85 3.41
N LEU A 100 -15.40 -19.64 3.23
CA LEU A 100 -16.53 -19.14 4.03
C LEU A 100 -17.70 -20.14 4.13
N PRO A 101 -18.25 -20.69 3.04
CA PRO A 101 -19.41 -21.59 3.14
C PRO A 101 -19.10 -22.87 3.92
N THR A 102 -17.85 -23.36 3.84
CA THR A 102 -17.41 -24.52 4.62
C THR A 102 -17.23 -24.18 6.08
N LEU A 103 -16.73 -22.99 6.41
CA LEU A 103 -16.64 -22.51 7.80
C LEU A 103 -18.04 -22.36 8.43
N GLY A 104 -19.01 -21.81 7.69
CA GLY A 104 -20.40 -21.72 8.13
C GLY A 104 -21.00 -23.08 8.45
N ARG A 105 -20.71 -24.10 7.63
CA ARG A 105 -21.15 -25.48 7.86
C ARG A 105 -20.48 -26.14 9.07
N VAL A 106 -19.15 -26.02 9.18
CA VAL A 106 -18.35 -26.66 10.25
C VAL A 106 -18.70 -26.11 11.63
N PHE A 107 -18.93 -24.80 11.73
CA PHE A 107 -19.28 -24.14 12.98
C PHE A 107 -20.79 -23.95 13.18
N HIS A 108 -21.63 -24.49 12.29
CA HIS A 108 -23.08 -24.31 12.30
C HIS A 108 -23.50 -22.84 12.46
N SER A 109 -22.79 -21.92 11.81
CA SER A 109 -22.86 -20.47 12.02
C SER A 109 -22.79 -19.69 10.68
N ALA A 110 -23.61 -20.09 9.71
CA ALA A 110 -23.63 -19.48 8.38
C ALA A 110 -24.06 -18.00 8.40
N SER A 111 -24.91 -17.59 9.36
CA SER A 111 -25.38 -16.20 9.47
C SER A 111 -24.27 -15.18 9.75
N ILE A 112 -23.14 -15.61 10.31
CA ILE A 112 -22.03 -14.73 10.69
C ILE A 112 -20.71 -15.10 9.98
N GLU A 113 -20.74 -15.91 8.92
CA GLU A 113 -19.50 -16.35 8.25
C GLU A 113 -18.79 -15.19 7.51
N SER A 114 -19.55 -14.24 6.96
CA SER A 114 -19.01 -13.06 6.26
C SER A 114 -18.08 -12.22 7.14
N TRP A 115 -18.31 -12.24 8.46
CA TRP A 115 -17.49 -11.56 9.46
C TRP A 115 -16.04 -12.03 9.51
N VAL A 116 -15.75 -13.26 9.07
CA VAL A 116 -14.38 -13.78 9.02
C VAL A 116 -13.53 -12.95 8.04
N GLY A 117 -14.11 -12.52 6.92
CA GLY A 117 -13.47 -11.60 5.97
C GLY A 117 -13.51 -10.16 6.47
N THR A 118 -14.67 -9.69 6.92
CA THR A 118 -14.90 -8.31 7.36
C THR A 118 -13.99 -7.93 8.53
N ALA A 119 -13.82 -8.78 9.53
CA ALA A 119 -12.99 -8.49 10.70
C ALA A 119 -11.52 -8.22 10.34
N TYR A 120 -10.96 -9.00 9.40
CA TYR A 120 -9.61 -8.77 8.89
C TYR A 120 -9.52 -7.45 8.11
N LEU A 121 -10.44 -7.22 7.18
CA LEU A 121 -10.44 -6.01 6.36
C LEU A 121 -10.62 -4.75 7.21
N LEU A 122 -11.53 -4.78 8.18
CA LEU A 122 -11.86 -3.68 9.07
C LEU A 122 -10.66 -3.25 9.93
N THR A 123 -10.03 -4.22 10.60
CA THR A 123 -8.85 -3.96 11.44
C THR A 123 -7.62 -3.62 10.61
N SER A 124 -7.39 -4.30 9.49
CA SER A 124 -6.31 -3.97 8.56
C SER A 124 -6.43 -2.56 8.03
N THR A 125 -7.63 -2.13 7.63
CA THR A 125 -7.86 -0.77 7.11
C THR A 125 -7.69 0.28 8.20
N SER A 126 -8.35 0.10 9.34
CA SER A 126 -8.38 1.10 10.42
C SER A 126 -7.00 1.34 11.06
N CYS A 127 -6.15 0.31 11.10
CA CYS A 127 -4.82 0.42 11.70
C CYS A 127 -3.74 0.95 10.75
N GLN A 128 -3.96 1.00 9.42
CA GLN A 128 -2.92 1.39 8.45
C GLN A 128 -2.27 2.76 8.69
N PRO A 129 -3.02 3.84 9.00
CA PRO A 129 -2.43 5.15 9.26
C PRO A 129 -1.49 5.14 10.47
N LEU A 130 -1.83 4.36 11.51
CA LEU A 130 -1.05 4.28 12.75
C LEU A 130 0.36 3.75 12.47
N TYR A 131 0.49 2.76 11.60
CA TYR A 131 1.78 2.19 11.24
C TYR A 131 2.74 3.19 10.58
N GLY A 132 2.21 4.20 9.87
CA GLY A 132 3.01 5.31 9.37
C GLY A 132 3.76 6.00 10.50
N ARG A 133 3.03 6.48 11.52
CA ARG A 133 3.61 7.24 12.63
C ARG A 133 4.34 6.35 13.64
N LEU A 134 3.82 5.16 13.95
CA LEU A 134 4.52 4.19 14.79
C LEU A 134 5.89 3.83 14.21
N SER A 135 6.00 3.72 12.88
CA SER A 135 7.28 3.42 12.23
C SER A 135 8.26 4.61 12.27
N ASP A 136 7.77 5.85 12.40
CA ASP A 136 8.62 7.00 12.68
C ASP A 136 9.16 6.96 14.12
N ILE A 137 8.32 6.60 15.10
CA ILE A 137 8.64 6.63 16.54
C ILE A 137 9.52 5.44 16.98
N PHE A 138 9.10 4.21 16.65
CA PHE A 138 9.78 2.97 17.10
C PHE A 138 10.82 2.48 16.10
N GLY A 139 10.76 3.00 14.88
CA GLY A 139 11.64 2.66 13.78
C GLY A 139 11.07 1.59 12.85
N ARG A 140 11.44 1.70 11.57
CA ARG A 140 10.87 0.89 10.47
C ARG A 140 10.98 -0.61 10.69
N LYS A 141 12.16 -1.09 11.10
CA LYS A 141 12.44 -2.53 11.27
C LYS A 141 11.60 -3.14 12.39
N MET A 142 11.48 -2.45 13.53
CA MET A 142 10.76 -2.98 14.69
C MET A 142 9.27 -3.03 14.44
N VAL A 143 8.72 -1.99 13.79
CA VAL A 143 7.30 -1.97 13.44
C VAL A 143 6.95 -3.02 12.40
N LEU A 144 7.81 -3.23 11.40
CA LEU A 144 7.62 -4.30 10.41
C LEU A 144 7.65 -5.69 11.07
N LEU A 145 8.64 -5.97 11.92
CA LEU A 145 8.74 -7.25 12.64
C LEU A 145 7.57 -7.46 13.60
N GLY A 146 7.14 -6.41 14.32
CA GLY A 146 5.96 -6.45 15.18
C GLY A 146 4.69 -6.77 14.38
N SER A 147 4.50 -6.13 13.23
CA SER A 147 3.36 -6.40 12.34
C SER A 147 3.34 -7.86 11.86
N MET A 148 4.50 -8.40 11.46
CA MET A 148 4.63 -9.81 11.09
C MET A 148 4.36 -10.75 12.26
N ALA A 149 4.79 -10.41 13.47
CA ALA A 149 4.54 -11.21 14.66
C ALA A 149 3.04 -11.24 15.02
N PHE A 150 2.35 -10.09 14.98
CA PHE A 150 0.89 -10.03 15.18
C PHE A 150 0.14 -10.83 14.11
N PHE A 151 0.55 -10.72 12.84
CA PHE A 151 -0.04 -11.50 11.75
C PHE A 151 0.16 -12.99 11.95
N LEU A 152 1.39 -13.43 12.24
CA LEU A 152 1.74 -14.83 12.50
C LEU A 152 0.95 -15.42 13.67
N LEU A 153 0.89 -14.68 14.79
CA LEU A 153 0.09 -15.07 15.96
C LEU A 153 -1.39 -15.19 15.60
N GLY A 154 -1.93 -14.20 14.90
CA GLY A 154 -3.32 -14.21 14.41
C GLY A 154 -3.61 -15.42 13.52
N SER A 155 -2.72 -15.76 12.58
CA SER A 155 -2.87 -16.94 11.72
C SER A 155 -2.84 -18.25 12.51
N ILE A 156 -1.93 -18.40 13.48
CA ILE A 156 -1.88 -19.57 14.37
C ILE A 156 -3.21 -19.70 15.13
N LEU A 157 -3.66 -18.61 15.75
CA LEU A 157 -4.90 -18.57 16.52
C LEU A 157 -6.13 -18.91 15.64
N CYS A 158 -6.19 -18.39 14.40
CA CYS A 158 -7.25 -18.75 13.45
C CYS A 158 -7.24 -20.26 13.12
N ALA A 159 -6.06 -20.85 12.89
CA ALA A 159 -5.95 -22.26 12.54
C ALA A 159 -6.41 -23.21 13.67
N VAL A 160 -6.19 -22.82 14.92
CA VAL A 160 -6.59 -23.62 16.10
C VAL A 160 -8.00 -23.27 16.63
N SER A 161 -8.70 -22.35 15.98
CA SER A 161 -10.04 -21.92 16.40
C SER A 161 -11.05 -23.08 16.44
N GLN A 162 -11.92 -23.03 17.45
CA GLN A 162 -12.94 -24.06 17.74
C GLN A 162 -14.37 -23.52 17.63
N SER A 163 -14.55 -22.22 17.43
CA SER A 163 -15.84 -21.59 17.19
C SER A 163 -15.73 -20.45 16.18
N MET A 164 -16.84 -20.10 15.53
CA MET A 164 -16.88 -19.02 14.56
C MET A 164 -16.50 -17.67 15.18
N ILE A 165 -16.99 -17.37 16.39
CA ILE A 165 -16.67 -16.13 17.11
C ILE A 165 -15.17 -16.04 17.44
N MET A 166 -14.58 -17.15 17.91
CA MET A 166 -13.14 -17.24 18.17
C MET A 166 -12.34 -16.97 16.89
N LEU A 167 -12.76 -17.56 15.77
CA LEU A 167 -12.17 -17.30 14.46
C LEU A 167 -12.27 -15.82 14.07
N ILE A 168 -13.44 -15.19 14.19
CA ILE A 168 -13.65 -13.76 13.86
C ILE A 168 -12.74 -12.85 14.71
N ILE A 169 -12.64 -13.09 16.01
CA ILE A 169 -11.76 -12.32 16.91
C ILE A 169 -10.29 -12.47 16.49
N PHE A 170 -9.86 -13.70 16.18
CA PHE A 170 -8.48 -13.93 15.74
C PHE A 170 -8.21 -13.39 14.34
N ARG A 171 -9.23 -13.33 13.47
CA ARG A 171 -9.14 -12.63 12.19
C ARG A 171 -8.89 -11.15 12.40
N ALA A 172 -9.53 -10.53 13.38
CA ALA A 172 -9.25 -9.14 13.77
C ALA A 172 -7.78 -8.97 14.19
N VAL A 173 -7.23 -9.88 15.01
CA VAL A 173 -5.80 -9.86 15.39
C VAL A 173 -4.88 -9.99 14.17
N SER A 174 -5.17 -10.94 13.27
CA SER A 174 -4.39 -11.11 12.03
C SER A 174 -4.49 -9.87 11.12
N GLY A 175 -5.65 -9.21 11.07
CA GLY A 175 -5.88 -8.00 10.28
C GLY A 175 -5.06 -6.81 10.77
N ILE A 176 -4.94 -6.62 12.10
CA ILE A 176 -4.04 -5.62 12.69
C ILE A 176 -2.62 -5.81 12.17
N GLY A 177 -2.09 -7.04 12.19
CA GLY A 177 -0.76 -7.36 11.68
C GLY A 177 -0.65 -7.19 10.15
N GLY A 178 -1.65 -7.65 9.41
CA GLY A 178 -1.69 -7.59 7.95
C GLY A 178 -1.67 -6.15 7.42
N GLY A 179 -2.48 -5.27 7.99
CA GLY A 179 -2.46 -3.84 7.65
C GLY A 179 -1.10 -3.19 7.91
N GLY A 180 -0.42 -3.61 8.98
CA GLY A 180 0.93 -3.18 9.31
C GLY A 180 1.98 -3.67 8.32
N ILE A 181 1.90 -4.92 7.87
CA ILE A 181 2.78 -5.46 6.82
C ILE A 181 2.58 -4.66 5.52
N MET A 182 1.33 -4.48 5.07
CA MET A 182 1.01 -3.79 3.82
C MET A 182 1.59 -2.38 3.76
N THR A 183 1.46 -1.62 4.85
CA THR A 183 2.00 -0.26 4.93
C THR A 183 3.52 -0.26 5.15
N SER A 184 4.03 -1.04 6.12
CA SER A 184 5.45 -1.03 6.49
C SER A 184 6.36 -1.51 5.35
N VAL A 185 5.93 -2.48 4.54
CA VAL A 185 6.71 -2.93 3.37
C VAL A 185 6.92 -1.80 2.37
N MET A 186 5.87 -1.01 2.09
CA MET A 186 5.95 0.13 1.16
C MET A 186 6.82 1.26 1.72
N ILE A 187 6.76 1.49 3.04
CA ILE A 187 7.60 2.48 3.73
C ILE A 187 9.07 2.05 3.70
N VAL A 188 9.38 0.82 4.13
CA VAL A 188 10.75 0.28 4.13
C VAL A 188 11.34 0.30 2.73
N THR A 189 10.56 -0.05 1.71
CA THR A 189 11.00 0.01 0.31
C THR A 189 11.44 1.44 -0.08
N SER A 190 10.75 2.47 0.42
CA SER A 190 11.15 3.85 0.19
C SER A 190 12.47 4.21 0.87
N ASP A 191 12.80 3.62 2.02
CA ASP A 191 14.03 3.89 2.77
C ASP A 191 15.24 3.11 2.25
N VAL A 192 15.04 1.96 1.60
CA VAL A 192 16.13 1.12 1.05
C VAL A 192 16.40 1.31 -0.45
N VAL A 193 15.47 1.93 -1.18
CA VAL A 193 15.57 2.18 -2.63
C VAL A 193 15.58 3.68 -2.93
N SER A 194 16.53 4.10 -3.78
CA SER A 194 16.61 5.49 -4.25
C SER A 194 15.37 5.87 -5.06
N LEU A 195 14.95 7.14 -4.95
CA LEU A 195 13.69 7.62 -5.55
C LEU A 195 13.59 7.31 -7.05
N LYS A 196 14.70 7.43 -7.80
CA LYS A 196 14.78 7.05 -9.22
C LYS A 196 14.48 5.57 -9.49
N ARG A 197 14.91 4.63 -8.62
CA ARG A 197 14.67 3.19 -8.81
C ARG A 197 13.37 2.72 -8.19
N ARG A 198 12.72 3.54 -7.34
CA ARG A 198 11.48 3.17 -6.64
C ARG A 198 10.38 2.72 -7.57
N GLY A 199 10.25 3.34 -8.76
CA GLY A 199 9.28 2.90 -9.76
C GLY A 199 9.34 1.39 -10.02
N THR A 200 10.54 0.85 -10.29
CA THR A 200 10.72 -0.57 -10.64
C THR A 200 10.32 -1.47 -9.48
N TYR A 201 10.76 -1.15 -8.26
CA TYR A 201 10.44 -1.96 -7.08
C TYR A 201 8.96 -1.85 -6.69
N GLN A 202 8.34 -0.67 -6.82
CA GLN A 202 6.90 -0.52 -6.60
C GLN A 202 6.12 -1.31 -7.67
N GLY A 203 6.57 -1.34 -8.92
CA GLY A 203 6.01 -2.21 -9.96
C GLY A 203 6.08 -3.69 -9.59
N ILE A 204 7.20 -4.17 -9.02
CA ILE A 204 7.31 -5.54 -8.52
C ILE A 204 6.36 -5.79 -7.34
N ILE A 205 6.22 -4.84 -6.41
CA ILE A 205 5.20 -4.91 -5.34
C ILE A 205 3.80 -5.02 -5.96
N GLY A 206 3.51 -4.27 -7.03
CA GLY A 206 2.27 -4.36 -7.79
C GLY A 206 2.01 -5.76 -8.34
N MET A 207 3.05 -6.43 -8.87
CA MET A 207 2.97 -7.83 -9.31
C MET A 207 2.64 -8.77 -8.16
N VAL A 208 3.29 -8.60 -7.01
CA VAL A 208 3.03 -9.41 -5.81
C VAL A 208 1.59 -9.23 -5.36
N VAL A 209 1.06 -8.01 -5.36
CA VAL A 209 -0.35 -7.74 -5.00
C VAL A 209 -1.31 -8.44 -5.96
N ALA A 210 -1.08 -8.31 -7.27
CA ALA A 210 -1.88 -8.98 -8.29
C ALA A 210 -1.85 -10.50 -8.12
N ALA A 211 -0.65 -11.09 -8.02
CA ALA A 211 -0.47 -12.53 -7.86
C ALA A 211 -1.14 -13.06 -6.58
N SER A 212 -0.99 -12.36 -5.45
CA SER A 212 -1.60 -12.77 -4.17
C SER A 212 -3.12 -12.83 -4.26
N ASN A 213 -3.74 -11.80 -4.84
CA ASN A 213 -5.20 -11.72 -4.98
C ASN A 213 -5.78 -12.78 -5.93
N SER A 214 -5.02 -13.17 -6.96
CA SER A 214 -5.44 -14.27 -7.86
C SER A 214 -5.25 -15.65 -7.26
N VAL A 215 -4.12 -15.88 -6.58
CA VAL A 215 -3.76 -17.19 -6.04
C VAL A 215 -4.60 -17.52 -4.80
N GLY A 216 -5.02 -16.52 -4.03
CA GLY A 216 -5.80 -16.67 -2.80
C GLY A 216 -7.03 -17.57 -2.98
N PRO A 217 -8.05 -17.16 -3.75
CA PRO A 217 -9.28 -17.95 -3.92
C PRO A 217 -9.02 -19.37 -4.45
N LEU A 218 -8.06 -19.53 -5.37
CA LEU A 218 -7.68 -20.82 -5.94
C LEU A 218 -7.11 -21.78 -4.88
N LEU A 219 -6.12 -21.33 -4.10
CA LEU A 219 -5.56 -22.13 -3.00
C LEU A 219 -6.60 -22.39 -1.91
N GLY A 220 -7.44 -21.41 -1.60
CA GLY A 220 -8.50 -21.55 -0.60
C GLY A 220 -9.50 -22.63 -0.97
N GLY A 221 -9.90 -22.70 -2.25
CA GLY A 221 -10.78 -23.76 -2.76
C GLY A 221 -10.12 -25.13 -2.64
N VAL A 222 -8.88 -25.27 -3.13
CA VAL A 222 -8.12 -26.53 -3.07
C VAL A 222 -7.96 -27.01 -1.62
N PHE A 223 -7.56 -26.14 -0.69
CA PHE A 223 -7.37 -26.54 0.71
C PHE A 223 -8.67 -26.92 1.38
N THR A 224 -9.75 -26.20 1.10
CA THR A 224 -11.07 -26.47 1.70
C THR A 224 -11.68 -27.76 1.17
N GLU A 225 -11.51 -28.07 -0.12
CA GLU A 225 -12.04 -29.28 -0.75
C GLU A 225 -11.18 -30.52 -0.50
N SER A 226 -9.85 -30.39 -0.54
CA SER A 226 -8.93 -31.55 -0.59
C SER A 226 -8.27 -31.90 0.75
N VAL A 227 -8.19 -30.96 1.70
CA VAL A 227 -7.40 -31.17 2.94
C VAL A 227 -8.16 -30.75 4.20
N SER A 228 -8.21 -29.45 4.48
CA SER A 228 -8.91 -28.84 5.60
C SER A 228 -8.87 -27.33 5.47
N TRP A 229 -9.96 -26.64 5.85
CA TRP A 229 -10.03 -25.18 5.92
C TRP A 229 -8.91 -24.56 6.77
N ARG A 230 -8.36 -25.31 7.74
CA ARG A 230 -7.26 -24.84 8.61
C ARG A 230 -5.99 -24.51 7.83
N TRP A 231 -5.76 -25.17 6.69
CA TRP A 231 -4.60 -24.91 5.83
C TRP A 231 -4.62 -23.53 5.18
N CYS A 232 -5.79 -22.90 5.06
CA CYS A 232 -5.90 -21.49 4.67
C CYS A 232 -5.14 -20.57 5.62
N PHE A 233 -4.95 -20.98 6.88
CA PHE A 233 -4.20 -20.23 7.89
C PHE A 233 -2.79 -20.82 8.14
N TYR A 234 -2.64 -22.14 8.12
CA TYR A 234 -1.33 -22.78 8.35
C TYR A 234 -0.29 -22.41 7.29
N ILE A 235 -0.69 -22.17 6.03
CA ILE A 235 0.24 -21.75 4.96
C ILE A 235 0.97 -20.45 5.29
N ASN A 236 0.35 -19.55 6.05
CA ASN A 236 0.95 -18.27 6.43
C ASN A 236 2.08 -18.42 7.44
N ILE A 237 2.09 -19.49 8.24
CA ILE A 237 3.08 -19.71 9.31
C ILE A 237 4.50 -19.86 8.75
N PRO A 238 4.80 -20.84 7.87
CA PRO A 238 6.16 -21.03 7.37
C PRO A 238 6.61 -19.83 6.54
N LEU A 239 5.72 -19.25 5.73
CA LEU A 239 6.06 -18.14 4.85
C LEU A 239 6.35 -16.85 5.65
N THR A 240 5.51 -16.51 6.63
CA THR A 240 5.74 -15.33 7.49
C THR A 240 6.96 -15.54 8.38
N SER A 241 7.16 -16.74 8.92
CA SER A 241 8.35 -17.06 9.73
C SER A 241 9.65 -16.91 8.93
N MET A 242 9.65 -17.36 7.67
CA MET A 242 10.76 -17.14 6.75
C MET A 242 10.98 -15.66 6.47
N ALA A 243 9.92 -14.89 6.23
CA ALA A 243 10.03 -13.44 6.02
C ALA A 243 10.57 -12.71 7.26
N ILE A 244 10.12 -13.09 8.46
CA ILE A 244 10.64 -12.59 9.75
C ILE A 244 12.14 -12.87 9.84
N LEU A 245 12.58 -14.09 9.54
CA LEU A 245 13.99 -14.46 9.60
C LEU A 245 14.85 -13.62 8.65
N ILE A 246 14.41 -13.47 7.39
CA ILE A 246 15.11 -12.67 6.39
C ILE A 246 15.20 -11.20 6.83
N VAL A 247 14.09 -10.61 7.29
CA VAL A 247 14.05 -9.21 7.71
C VAL A 247 14.86 -8.99 9.00
N ALA A 248 14.77 -9.91 9.97
CA ALA A 248 15.51 -9.80 11.22
C ALA A 248 17.02 -9.84 10.99
N LEU A 249 17.51 -10.73 10.12
CA LEU A 249 18.93 -10.93 9.90
C LEU A 249 19.54 -9.96 8.87
N VAL A 250 18.82 -9.67 7.78
CA VAL A 250 19.42 -9.03 6.59
C VAL A 250 19.12 -7.54 6.48
N LEU A 251 18.02 -7.04 7.05
CA LEU A 251 17.61 -5.64 6.93
C LEU A 251 18.39 -4.74 7.91
N PRO A 252 19.28 -3.85 7.42
CA PRO A 252 20.13 -3.02 8.28
C PRO A 252 19.59 -1.59 8.35
N LEU A 253 18.36 -1.39 8.82
CA LEU A 253 17.83 -0.03 8.97
C LEU A 253 18.41 0.65 10.21
N LYS A 254 18.62 1.97 10.11
CA LYS A 254 19.06 2.80 11.23
C LYS A 254 18.03 2.67 12.35
N ARG A 255 18.51 2.44 13.58
CA ARG A 255 17.65 2.41 14.76
C ARG A 255 17.30 3.84 15.15
N VAL A 256 16.04 4.07 15.50
CA VAL A 256 15.61 5.36 16.08
C VAL A 256 16.18 5.45 17.49
N LYS A 257 16.95 6.51 17.76
CA LYS A 257 17.51 6.80 19.10
C LYS A 257 16.41 7.30 20.06
N GLY A 258 16.68 7.28 21.37
CA GLY A 258 15.77 7.79 22.40
C GLY A 258 15.18 6.71 23.32
N GLU A 259 14.83 7.13 24.53
CA GLU A 259 14.27 6.25 25.57
C GLU A 259 12.88 5.73 25.20
N VAL A 260 12.55 4.51 25.64
CA VAL A 260 11.22 3.90 25.38
C VAL A 260 10.09 4.77 25.95
N LYS A 261 10.30 5.39 27.12
CA LYS A 261 9.33 6.29 27.75
C LYS A 261 9.02 7.50 26.87
N GLN A 262 10.05 8.15 26.34
CA GLN A 262 9.90 9.30 25.44
C GLN A 262 9.15 8.92 24.17
N LYS A 263 9.48 7.76 23.58
CA LYS A 263 8.77 7.22 22.40
C LYS A 263 7.29 6.97 22.66
N LEU A 264 6.95 6.38 23.82
CA LEU A 264 5.55 6.14 24.21
C LEU A 264 4.77 7.43 24.43
N MET A 265 5.43 8.51 24.88
CA MET A 265 4.79 9.82 25.04
C MET A 265 4.56 10.56 23.72
N GLN A 266 5.26 10.18 22.63
CA GLN A 266 5.07 10.76 21.29
C GLN A 266 3.88 10.17 20.53
N ILE A 267 3.27 9.09 21.03
CA ILE A 267 2.11 8.47 20.39
C ILE A 267 0.89 9.36 20.58
N ASP A 268 0.23 9.72 19.49
CA ASP A 268 -1.09 10.34 19.54
C ASP A 268 -2.17 9.30 19.84
N TYR A 269 -2.38 9.00 21.12
CA TYR A 269 -3.40 8.04 21.56
C TYR A 269 -4.82 8.53 21.25
N LEU A 270 -5.07 9.83 21.35
CA LEU A 270 -6.41 10.39 21.10
C LEU A 270 -6.73 10.35 19.60
N GLY A 271 -5.82 10.81 18.76
CA GLY A 271 -5.94 10.71 17.30
C GLY A 271 -6.05 9.25 16.84
N SER A 272 -5.28 8.34 17.44
CA SER A 272 -5.37 6.90 17.16
C SER A 272 -6.73 6.31 17.51
N LEU A 273 -7.27 6.65 18.70
CA LEU A 273 -8.59 6.20 19.13
C LEU A 273 -9.69 6.75 18.23
N LEU A 274 -9.64 8.04 17.88
CA LEU A 274 -10.61 8.67 17.00
C LEU A 274 -10.53 8.12 15.56
N MET A 275 -9.33 7.89 15.04
CA MET A 275 -9.12 7.30 13.71
C MET A 275 -9.70 5.88 13.64
N ILE A 276 -9.37 5.02 14.61
CA ILE A 276 -9.89 3.65 14.64
C ILE A 276 -11.41 3.68 14.81
N SER A 277 -11.92 4.45 15.76
CA SER A 277 -13.36 4.50 16.06
C SER A 277 -14.17 5.04 14.89
N SER A 278 -13.72 6.13 14.25
CA SER A 278 -14.39 6.68 13.07
C SER A 278 -14.33 5.73 11.88
N SER A 279 -13.17 5.12 11.62
CA SER A 279 -13.03 4.13 10.56
C SER A 279 -13.95 2.94 10.78
N VAL A 280 -14.00 2.39 11.99
CA VAL A 280 -14.87 1.26 12.32
C VAL A 280 -16.34 1.64 12.15
N LEU A 281 -16.77 2.75 12.74
CA LEU A 281 -18.17 3.19 12.68
C LEU A 281 -18.63 3.61 11.29
N ILE A 282 -17.71 3.93 10.37
CA ILE A 282 -18.03 4.19 8.95
C ILE A 282 -18.04 2.89 8.16
N LEU A 283 -16.99 2.08 8.26
CA LEU A 283 -16.79 0.89 7.42
C LEU A 283 -17.79 -0.24 7.76
N LEU A 284 -18.15 -0.38 9.03
CA LEU A 284 -19.03 -1.43 9.53
C LEU A 284 -20.47 -1.34 8.98
N PRO A 285 -21.20 -0.21 9.14
CA PRO A 285 -22.54 -0.07 8.57
C PRO A 285 -22.55 -0.08 7.04
N LEU A 286 -21.45 0.33 6.38
CA LEU A 286 -21.30 0.18 4.93
C LEU A 286 -21.22 -1.29 4.49
N SER A 287 -20.68 -2.16 5.33
CA SER A 287 -20.64 -3.61 5.06
C SER A 287 -21.99 -4.30 5.29
N TRP A 288 -22.82 -3.78 6.20
CA TRP A 288 -24.11 -4.38 6.55
C TRP A 288 -25.31 -3.77 5.82
N GLY A 289 -25.16 -2.54 5.32
CA GLY A 289 -26.24 -1.78 4.71
C GLY A 289 -26.80 -2.49 3.48
N GLY A 290 -28.09 -2.82 3.54
CA GLY A 290 -28.81 -3.49 2.44
C GLY A 290 -28.58 -5.00 2.34
N THR A 291 -27.82 -5.59 3.26
CA THR A 291 -27.62 -7.05 3.37
C THR A 291 -28.18 -7.55 4.69
N GLU A 292 -27.60 -7.15 5.82
CA GLU A 292 -28.02 -7.57 7.17
C GLU A 292 -29.05 -6.61 7.78
N TYR A 293 -28.86 -5.31 7.53
CA TYR A 293 -29.77 -4.26 8.02
C TYR A 293 -30.31 -3.41 6.86
N PRO A 294 -31.59 -2.99 6.89
CA PRO A 294 -32.08 -1.99 5.97
C PRO A 294 -31.26 -0.70 6.07
N TRP A 295 -31.01 -0.04 4.95
CA TRP A 295 -30.27 1.24 4.91
C TRP A 295 -30.87 2.32 5.81
N ALA A 296 -32.20 2.32 5.97
CA ALA A 296 -32.93 3.28 6.81
C ALA A 296 -32.93 2.91 8.31
N SER A 297 -32.35 1.78 8.69
CA SER A 297 -32.38 1.32 10.09
C SER A 297 -31.44 2.12 10.98
N ALA A 298 -31.77 2.21 12.27
CA ALA A 298 -30.92 2.84 13.26
C ALA A 298 -29.52 2.18 13.35
N GLY A 299 -29.44 0.87 13.11
CA GLY A 299 -28.17 0.11 13.11
C GLY A 299 -27.19 0.54 12.00
N VAL A 300 -27.67 1.16 10.92
CA VAL A 300 -26.83 1.69 9.83
C VAL A 300 -26.60 3.19 10.00
N ILE A 301 -27.67 3.95 10.22
CA ILE A 301 -27.59 5.42 10.25
C ILE A 301 -26.81 5.92 11.47
N VAL A 302 -27.05 5.36 12.67
CA VAL A 302 -26.41 5.86 13.89
C VAL A 302 -24.88 5.69 13.84
N PRO A 303 -24.32 4.52 13.50
CA PRO A 303 -22.87 4.38 13.34
C PRO A 303 -22.30 5.28 12.25
N LEU A 304 -22.97 5.44 11.10
CA LEU A 304 -22.50 6.35 10.03
C LEU A 304 -22.41 7.80 10.51
N VAL A 305 -23.44 8.30 11.19
CA VAL A 305 -23.47 9.67 11.71
C VAL A 305 -22.40 9.86 12.79
N LEU A 306 -22.33 8.95 13.77
CA LEU A 306 -21.33 9.00 14.83
C LEU A 306 -19.90 8.88 14.27
N GLY A 307 -19.67 7.96 13.35
CA GLY A 307 -18.38 7.78 12.68
C GLY A 307 -17.95 9.02 11.91
N THR A 308 -18.88 9.69 11.22
CA THR A 308 -18.62 10.97 10.52
C THR A 308 -18.29 12.09 11.51
N ILE A 309 -19.01 12.19 12.63
CA ILE A 309 -18.71 13.16 13.70
C ILE A 309 -17.32 12.90 14.29
N LEU A 310 -16.99 11.64 14.58
CA LEU A 310 -15.67 11.26 15.08
C LEU A 310 -14.56 11.51 14.06
N ALA A 311 -14.82 11.34 12.76
CA ALA A 311 -13.88 11.72 11.71
C ALA A 311 -13.65 13.23 11.68
N GLY A 312 -14.70 14.04 11.84
CA GLY A 312 -14.58 15.49 11.98
C GLY A 312 -13.78 15.90 13.22
N LEU A 313 -14.03 15.24 14.36
CA LEU A 313 -13.27 15.45 15.59
C LEU A 313 -11.80 15.00 15.45
N PHE A 314 -11.55 13.89 14.77
CA PHE A 314 -10.21 13.42 14.42
C PHE A 314 -9.46 14.51 13.65
N ILE A 315 -10.06 15.05 12.59
CA ILE A 315 -9.47 16.14 11.80
C ILE A 315 -9.17 17.33 12.71
N TYR A 316 -10.09 17.73 13.58
CA TYR A 316 -9.87 18.85 14.50
C TYR A 316 -8.71 18.62 15.49
N VAL A 317 -8.63 17.43 16.08
CA VAL A 317 -7.55 17.06 17.01
C VAL A 317 -6.20 17.04 16.29
N GLU A 318 -6.14 16.48 15.09
CA GLU A 318 -4.93 16.41 14.27
C GLU A 318 -4.37 17.80 13.88
N HIS A 319 -5.22 18.83 13.82
CA HIS A 319 -4.75 20.20 13.62
C HIS A 319 -4.04 20.80 14.86
N LYS A 320 -4.25 20.22 16.04
CA LYS A 320 -3.74 20.73 17.32
C LYS A 320 -2.56 19.94 17.89
N VAL A 321 -2.41 18.67 17.48
CA VAL A 321 -1.35 17.79 17.98
C VAL A 321 -0.01 18.11 17.30
N ASP A 322 1.07 18.10 18.07
CA ASP A 322 2.44 18.39 17.57
C ASP A 322 2.93 17.33 16.56
N LEU A 323 2.55 16.06 16.77
CA LEU A 323 2.94 14.93 15.94
C LEU A 323 1.71 14.15 15.41
N PRO A 324 0.94 14.76 14.48
CA PRO A 324 -0.32 14.21 13.96
C PRO A 324 -0.14 12.86 13.26
N LEU A 325 -1.12 11.95 13.28
CA LEU A 325 -1.11 10.74 12.45
C LEU A 325 -1.12 11.08 10.96
N ILE A 326 -1.92 12.05 10.56
CA ILE A 326 -2.05 12.55 9.19
C ILE A 326 -1.77 14.06 9.18
N PRO A 327 -0.52 14.47 8.89
CA PRO A 327 -0.17 15.87 8.85
C PRO A 327 -0.94 16.62 7.75
N MET A 328 -1.87 17.49 8.15
CA MET A 328 -2.80 18.16 7.22
C MET A 328 -2.10 19.06 6.19
N HIS A 329 -0.87 19.50 6.46
CA HIS A 329 -0.10 20.31 5.51
C HIS A 329 0.32 19.53 4.26
N ILE A 330 0.36 18.19 4.27
CA ILE A 330 0.69 17.41 3.07
C ILE A 330 -0.37 17.59 1.97
N PHE A 331 -1.62 17.90 2.35
CA PHE A 331 -2.70 18.19 1.41
C PHE A 331 -2.57 19.57 0.75
N LYS A 332 -1.72 20.47 1.27
CA LYS A 332 -1.41 21.74 0.60
C LYS A 332 -0.61 21.53 -0.69
N ASN A 333 0.09 20.41 -0.81
CA ASN A 333 0.76 20.04 -2.06
C ASN A 333 -0.28 19.44 -3.03
N SER A 334 -0.53 20.14 -4.13
CA SER A 334 -1.53 19.74 -5.14
C SER A 334 -1.28 18.33 -5.70
N THR A 335 -0.02 17.94 -5.88
CA THR A 335 0.35 16.60 -6.36
C THR A 335 -0.05 15.53 -5.34
N VAL A 336 0.23 15.78 -4.06
CA VAL A 336 -0.08 14.83 -2.98
C VAL A 336 -1.59 14.71 -2.82
N ALA A 337 -2.31 15.83 -2.71
CA ALA A 337 -3.77 15.81 -2.56
C ALA A 337 -4.46 15.06 -3.72
N SER A 338 -4.03 15.33 -4.95
CA SER A 338 -4.62 14.70 -6.14
C SER A 338 -4.27 13.23 -6.27
N ALA A 339 -3.06 12.83 -5.91
CA ALA A 339 -2.66 11.43 -5.88
C ALA A 339 -3.35 10.64 -4.74
N LEU A 340 -3.63 11.29 -3.60
CA LEU A 340 -4.41 10.70 -2.49
C LEU A 340 -5.88 10.52 -2.89
N ALA A 341 -6.50 11.52 -3.52
CA ALA A 341 -7.84 11.39 -4.11
C ALA A 341 -7.87 10.29 -5.19
N GLY A 342 -6.87 10.26 -6.07
CA GLY A 342 -6.69 9.20 -7.06
C GLY A 342 -6.55 7.81 -6.42
N ALA A 343 -5.88 7.70 -5.27
CA ALA A 343 -5.76 6.43 -4.54
C ALA A 343 -7.10 5.94 -3.99
N PHE A 344 -7.94 6.85 -3.47
CA PHE A 344 -9.31 6.54 -3.05
C PHE A 344 -10.12 5.97 -4.22
N PHE A 345 -10.17 6.66 -5.37
CA PHE A 345 -10.91 6.19 -6.54
C PHE A 345 -10.31 4.91 -7.13
N THR A 346 -8.98 4.77 -7.16
CA THR A 346 -8.32 3.54 -7.61
C THR A 346 -8.74 2.35 -6.73
N GLY A 347 -8.82 2.58 -5.41
CA GLY A 347 -9.39 1.61 -4.48
C GLY A 347 -10.82 1.24 -4.83
N PHE A 348 -11.67 2.25 -5.05
CA PHE A 348 -13.06 2.06 -5.43
C PHE A 348 -13.20 1.18 -6.67
N MET A 349 -12.51 1.54 -7.76
CA MET A 349 -12.57 0.84 -9.03
C MET A 349 -12.02 -0.59 -8.94
N PHE A 350 -10.91 -0.76 -8.24
CA PHE A 350 -10.25 -2.06 -8.10
C PHE A 350 -11.15 -3.06 -7.37
N TYR A 351 -11.71 -2.68 -6.23
CA TYR A 351 -12.59 -3.57 -5.46
C TYR A 351 -13.92 -3.81 -6.18
N CYS A 352 -14.45 -2.83 -6.91
CA CYS A 352 -15.61 -3.07 -7.77
C CYS A 352 -15.33 -4.18 -8.81
N ASN A 353 -14.24 -4.06 -9.58
CA ASN A 353 -13.87 -5.09 -10.56
C ASN A 353 -13.61 -6.44 -9.91
N LEU A 354 -12.95 -6.47 -8.75
CA LEU A 354 -12.60 -7.69 -8.05
C LEU A 354 -13.82 -8.47 -7.54
N TYR A 355 -14.93 -7.79 -7.22
CA TYR A 355 -16.13 -8.42 -6.68
C TYR A 355 -17.21 -8.67 -7.76
N TYR A 356 -17.53 -7.67 -8.58
CA TYR A 356 -18.67 -7.75 -9.49
C TYR A 356 -18.38 -8.46 -10.82
N LEU A 357 -17.11 -8.53 -11.28
CA LEU A 357 -16.79 -9.34 -12.46
C LEU A 357 -16.93 -10.85 -12.19
N PRO A 358 -16.35 -11.42 -11.11
CA PRO A 358 -16.62 -12.81 -10.76
C PRO A 358 -18.11 -13.08 -10.56
N GLN A 359 -18.82 -12.17 -9.91
CA GLN A 359 -20.27 -12.30 -9.70
C GLN A 359 -21.05 -12.28 -11.01
N PHE A 360 -20.66 -11.45 -11.99
CA PHE A 360 -21.20 -11.52 -13.36
C PHE A 360 -21.00 -12.90 -13.98
N TYR A 361 -19.79 -13.45 -13.91
CA TYR A 361 -19.50 -14.77 -14.47
C TYR A 361 -20.30 -15.88 -13.79
N GLN A 362 -20.45 -15.83 -12.47
CA GLN A 362 -21.19 -16.85 -11.73
C GLN A 362 -22.70 -16.76 -11.96
N VAL A 363 -23.27 -15.55 -11.91
CA VAL A 363 -24.72 -15.36 -11.97
C VAL A 363 -25.26 -15.31 -13.40
N VAL A 364 -24.59 -14.59 -14.30
CA VAL A 364 -25.07 -14.38 -15.69
C VAL A 364 -24.57 -15.47 -16.63
N ARG A 365 -23.36 -15.98 -16.41
CA ARG A 365 -22.74 -17.00 -17.27
C ARG A 365 -22.77 -18.40 -16.66
N SER A 366 -23.36 -18.56 -15.48
CA SER A 366 -23.46 -19.83 -14.74
C SER A 366 -22.09 -20.52 -14.59
N ALA A 367 -21.01 -19.74 -14.48
CA ALA A 367 -19.67 -20.27 -14.32
C ALA A 367 -19.48 -20.75 -12.87
N SER A 368 -18.76 -21.86 -12.69
CA SER A 368 -18.35 -22.28 -11.34
C SER A 368 -17.43 -21.24 -10.69
N PRO A 369 -17.32 -21.19 -9.35
CA PRO A 369 -16.41 -20.28 -8.66
C PRO A 369 -14.97 -20.36 -9.19
N ILE A 370 -14.45 -21.57 -9.40
CA ILE A 370 -13.11 -21.80 -9.98
C ILE A 370 -13.02 -21.22 -11.39
N ARG A 371 -14.01 -21.48 -12.26
CA ARG A 371 -14.01 -20.96 -13.64
C ARG A 371 -14.13 -19.44 -13.67
N SER A 372 -14.90 -18.84 -12.76
CA SER A 372 -15.00 -17.37 -12.64
C SER A 372 -13.67 -16.74 -12.24
N GLY A 373 -12.91 -17.38 -11.34
CA GLY A 373 -11.55 -16.97 -10.98
C GLY A 373 -10.58 -17.08 -12.15
N VAL A 374 -10.66 -18.17 -12.93
CA VAL A 374 -9.87 -18.34 -14.17
C VAL A 374 -10.22 -17.26 -15.21
N MET A 375 -11.50 -16.91 -15.35
CA MET A 375 -11.97 -15.87 -16.25
C MET A 375 -11.51 -14.46 -15.85
N LEU A 376 -11.07 -14.26 -14.60
CA LEU A 376 -10.50 -13.00 -14.10
C LEU A 376 -8.99 -12.87 -14.37
N LEU A 377 -8.32 -13.96 -14.77
CA LEU A 377 -6.87 -13.94 -15.05
C LEU A 377 -6.44 -12.88 -16.06
N PRO A 378 -7.18 -12.57 -17.16
CA PRO A 378 -6.79 -11.50 -18.07
C PRO A 378 -6.59 -10.16 -17.35
N LEU A 379 -7.49 -9.79 -16.43
CA LEU A 379 -7.37 -8.56 -15.66
C LEU A 379 -6.09 -8.59 -14.80
N VAL A 380 -5.90 -9.67 -14.03
CA VAL A 380 -4.83 -9.71 -13.02
C VAL A 380 -3.45 -9.91 -13.63
N VAL A 381 -3.33 -10.75 -14.66
CA VAL A 381 -2.07 -10.97 -15.39
C VAL A 381 -1.67 -9.69 -16.12
N THR A 382 -2.61 -9.01 -16.79
CA THR A 382 -2.30 -7.74 -17.44
C THR A 382 -1.93 -6.67 -16.42
N GLN A 383 -2.64 -6.57 -15.30
CA GLN A 383 -2.27 -5.67 -14.20
C GLN A 383 -0.84 -5.93 -13.70
N CYS A 384 -0.48 -7.20 -13.51
CA CYS A 384 0.85 -7.62 -13.07
C CYS A 384 1.93 -7.14 -14.06
N VAL A 385 1.81 -7.52 -15.34
CA VAL A 385 2.77 -7.16 -16.39
C VAL A 385 2.88 -5.64 -16.56
N VAL A 386 1.74 -4.95 -16.58
CA VAL A 386 1.70 -3.50 -16.79
C VAL A 386 2.24 -2.75 -15.58
N SER A 387 2.01 -3.23 -14.35
CA SER A 387 2.58 -2.58 -13.16
C SER A 387 4.10 -2.63 -13.15
N PHE A 388 4.68 -3.76 -13.55
CA PHE A 388 6.13 -3.89 -13.70
C PHE A 388 6.68 -2.97 -14.79
N THR A 389 6.08 -2.99 -15.99
CA THR A 389 6.55 -2.14 -17.10
C THR A 389 6.38 -0.65 -16.80
N ALA A 390 5.28 -0.26 -16.14
CA ALA A 390 5.05 1.09 -15.66
C ALA A 390 6.15 1.53 -14.70
N GLY A 391 6.43 0.71 -13.68
CA GLY A 391 7.48 0.98 -12.71
C GLY A 391 8.87 1.12 -13.33
N PHE A 392 9.20 0.21 -14.25
CA PHE A 392 10.44 0.26 -15.01
C PHE A 392 10.53 1.54 -15.86
N LEU A 393 9.47 1.88 -16.58
CA LEU A 393 9.42 3.07 -17.42
C LEU A 393 9.62 4.34 -16.59
N VAL A 394 8.92 4.48 -15.45
CA VAL A 394 9.10 5.59 -14.52
C VAL A 394 10.54 5.69 -14.02
N SER A 395 11.19 4.55 -13.76
CA SER A 395 12.58 4.54 -13.29
C SER A 395 13.58 4.96 -14.37
N LYS A 396 13.26 4.66 -15.63
CA LYS A 396 14.09 4.98 -16.80
C LYS A 396 13.89 6.43 -17.25
N THR A 397 12.64 6.87 -17.41
CA THR A 397 12.28 8.19 -17.94
C THR A 397 12.27 9.27 -16.87
N GLY A 398 12.03 8.92 -15.61
CA GLY A 398 11.79 9.88 -14.53
C GLY A 398 10.39 10.49 -14.54
N ASN A 399 9.55 10.14 -15.52
CA ASN A 399 8.24 10.75 -15.72
C ASN A 399 7.12 9.78 -15.29
N TYR A 400 6.60 9.97 -14.08
CA TYR A 400 5.46 9.20 -13.56
C TYR A 400 4.10 9.74 -14.01
N GLN A 401 4.02 10.97 -14.49
CA GLN A 401 2.76 11.65 -14.81
C GLN A 401 2.08 10.99 -16.01
N VAL A 402 2.85 10.70 -17.06
CA VAL A 402 2.33 10.07 -18.29
C VAL A 402 1.68 8.72 -17.99
N ASN A 403 2.30 7.92 -17.12
CA ASN A 403 1.75 6.63 -16.70
C ASN A 403 0.44 6.79 -15.94
N ILE A 404 0.36 7.76 -15.02
CA ILE A 404 -0.86 8.04 -14.25
C ILE A 404 -2.00 8.50 -15.18
N TRP A 405 -1.72 9.44 -16.07
CA TRP A 405 -2.72 9.98 -17.00
C TRP A 405 -3.22 8.92 -17.97
N ALA A 406 -2.30 8.20 -18.63
CA ALA A 406 -2.66 7.11 -19.53
C ALA A 406 -3.43 6.01 -18.81
N GLY A 407 -3.02 5.67 -17.58
CA GLY A 407 -3.68 4.66 -16.77
C GLY A 407 -5.13 5.01 -16.45
N PHE A 408 -5.41 6.22 -15.94
CA PHE A 408 -6.79 6.62 -15.67
C PHE A 408 -7.65 6.80 -16.93
N ALA A 409 -7.07 7.30 -18.03
CA ALA A 409 -7.78 7.42 -19.30
C ALA A 409 -8.19 6.03 -19.85
N ILE A 410 -7.26 5.08 -19.87
CA ILE A 410 -7.53 3.71 -20.32
C ILE A 410 -8.54 3.02 -19.40
N TRP A 411 -8.47 3.26 -18.09
CA TRP A 411 -9.44 2.69 -17.15
C TRP A 411 -10.85 3.27 -17.34
N ALA A 412 -10.98 4.56 -17.64
CA ALA A 412 -12.27 5.17 -17.98
C ALA A 412 -12.88 4.50 -19.22
N ILE A 413 -12.08 4.27 -20.27
CA ILE A 413 -12.49 3.54 -21.47
C ILE A 413 -12.91 2.11 -21.12
N ALA A 414 -12.12 1.41 -20.29
CA ALA A 414 -12.44 0.06 -19.84
C ALA A 414 -13.79 0.00 -19.10
N CYS A 415 -14.08 0.97 -18.22
CA CYS A 415 -15.37 1.07 -17.54
C CYS A 415 -16.51 1.35 -18.53
N GLY A 416 -16.29 2.23 -19.51
CA GLY A 416 -17.23 2.49 -20.60
C GLY A 416 -17.58 1.23 -21.37
N LEU A 417 -16.58 0.42 -21.72
CA LEU A 417 -16.79 -0.85 -22.40
C LEU A 417 -17.46 -1.89 -21.50
N LEU A 418 -17.07 -1.99 -20.22
CA LEU A 418 -17.71 -2.88 -19.25
C LEU A 418 -19.17 -2.49 -18.96
N SER A 419 -19.58 -1.24 -19.19
CA SER A 419 -20.99 -0.85 -19.12
C SER A 419 -21.85 -1.45 -20.24
N THR A 420 -21.24 -2.05 -21.28
CA THR A 420 -21.95 -2.66 -22.41
C THR A 420 -22.17 -4.17 -22.27
N ILE A 421 -21.69 -4.80 -21.19
CA ILE A 421 -21.75 -6.26 -20.99
C ILE A 421 -23.17 -6.81 -21.14
N SER A 422 -23.36 -7.92 -21.85
CA SER A 422 -24.66 -8.58 -22.00
C SER A 422 -24.52 -10.06 -21.68
N PRO A 423 -25.61 -10.80 -21.43
CA PRO A 423 -25.51 -12.25 -21.20
C PRO A 423 -24.86 -12.98 -22.39
N THR A 424 -25.15 -12.50 -23.60
CA THR A 424 -24.69 -13.06 -24.89
C THR A 424 -23.35 -12.51 -25.38
N ILE A 425 -22.68 -11.65 -24.60
CA ILE A 425 -21.44 -11.03 -25.05
C ILE A 425 -20.36 -12.10 -25.34
N PRO A 426 -19.61 -11.99 -26.45
CA PRO A 426 -18.51 -12.91 -26.73
C PRO A 426 -17.41 -12.82 -25.68
N ASP A 427 -16.81 -13.96 -25.34
CA ASP A 427 -15.73 -14.04 -24.34
C ASP A 427 -14.52 -13.18 -24.72
N ALA A 428 -14.22 -13.08 -26.02
CA ALA A 428 -13.15 -12.23 -26.54
C ALA A 428 -13.31 -10.75 -26.14
N ASN A 429 -14.54 -10.24 -26.15
CA ASN A 429 -14.81 -8.84 -25.78
C ASN A 429 -14.58 -8.65 -24.28
N LEU A 430 -15.06 -9.57 -23.44
CA LEU A 430 -14.85 -9.50 -21.99
C LEU A 430 -13.36 -9.58 -21.65
N ILE A 431 -12.60 -10.46 -22.31
CA ILE A 431 -11.15 -10.55 -22.16
C ILE A 431 -10.50 -9.21 -22.54
N GLY A 432 -10.89 -8.61 -23.67
CA GLY A 432 -10.39 -7.30 -24.10
C GLY A 432 -10.68 -6.18 -23.08
N TYR A 433 -11.90 -6.14 -22.53
CA TYR A 433 -12.30 -5.13 -21.54
C TYR A 433 -11.53 -5.28 -20.23
N GLN A 434 -11.31 -6.53 -19.81
CA GLN A 434 -10.49 -6.85 -18.64
C GLN A 434 -9.02 -6.48 -18.83
N ILE A 435 -8.45 -6.72 -20.01
CA ILE A 435 -7.07 -6.30 -20.35
C ILE A 435 -6.95 -4.78 -20.22
N LEU A 436 -7.90 -4.00 -20.72
CA LEU A 436 -7.89 -2.53 -20.57
C LEU A 436 -7.99 -2.11 -19.10
N SER A 437 -8.86 -2.73 -18.30
CA SER A 437 -8.91 -2.49 -16.84
C SER A 437 -7.59 -2.87 -16.15
N GLY A 438 -6.96 -3.96 -16.57
CA GLY A 438 -5.65 -4.39 -16.08
C GLY A 438 -4.55 -3.38 -16.42
N ILE A 439 -4.57 -2.81 -17.63
CA ILE A 439 -3.64 -1.75 -18.02
C ILE A 439 -3.83 -0.51 -17.15
N GLY A 440 -5.08 -0.05 -17.00
CA GLY A 440 -5.41 1.13 -16.21
C GLY A 440 -5.01 1.02 -14.74
N SER A 441 -5.35 -0.11 -14.11
CA SER A 441 -4.95 -0.41 -12.73
C SER A 441 -3.44 -0.58 -12.58
N GLY A 442 -2.79 -1.36 -13.45
CA GLY A 442 -1.35 -1.59 -13.40
C GLY A 442 -0.53 -0.31 -13.51
N GLN A 443 -0.94 0.60 -14.40
CA GLN A 443 -0.28 1.90 -14.62
C GLN A 443 -0.42 2.85 -13.44
N THR A 444 -1.56 2.85 -12.72
CA THR A 444 -1.88 3.86 -11.70
C THR A 444 -1.51 3.44 -10.28
N PHE A 445 -1.57 2.13 -9.97
CA PHE A 445 -1.55 1.66 -8.58
C PHE A 445 -0.26 2.02 -7.85
N GLN A 446 0.87 1.79 -8.50
CA GLN A 446 2.19 1.92 -7.88
C GLN A 446 2.87 3.24 -8.23
N THR A 447 2.57 3.80 -9.41
CA THR A 447 3.10 5.10 -9.86
C THR A 447 2.54 6.27 -9.05
N SER A 448 1.27 6.21 -8.63
CA SER A 448 0.66 7.20 -7.73
C SER A 448 1.37 7.29 -6.38
N LEU A 449 1.80 6.15 -5.83
CA LEU A 449 2.60 6.12 -4.61
C LEU A 449 3.98 6.76 -4.81
N VAL A 450 4.63 6.48 -5.94
CA VAL A 450 5.91 7.12 -6.30
C VAL A 450 5.75 8.64 -6.41
N ALA A 451 4.66 9.12 -7.03
CA ALA A 451 4.35 10.54 -7.12
C ALA A 451 4.21 11.20 -5.74
N ILE A 452 3.47 10.58 -4.82
CA ILE A 452 3.32 11.05 -3.44
C ILE A 452 4.69 11.11 -2.75
N GLN A 453 5.47 10.02 -2.82
CA GLN A 453 6.77 9.94 -2.18
C GLN A 453 7.80 10.92 -2.77
N ALA A 454 7.68 11.26 -4.06
CA ALA A 454 8.52 12.27 -4.70
C ALA A 454 8.20 13.68 -4.20
N SER A 455 6.93 13.97 -3.92
CA SER A 455 6.43 15.30 -3.57
C SER A 455 6.43 15.62 -2.06
N VAL A 456 6.87 14.70 -1.19
CA VAL A 456 6.98 14.92 0.27
C VAL A 456 8.41 14.76 0.77
N LYS A 457 8.72 15.32 1.95
CA LYS A 457 10.03 15.17 2.61
C LYS A 457 10.27 13.72 3.03
N ARG A 458 11.55 13.31 3.18
CA ARG A 458 11.90 11.92 3.62
C ARG A 458 11.20 11.55 4.93
N SER A 459 11.22 12.45 5.90
CA SER A 459 10.57 12.29 7.20
C SER A 459 9.05 12.10 7.14
N GLU A 460 8.40 12.46 6.03
CA GLU A 460 6.94 12.39 5.86
C GLU A 460 6.51 11.25 4.94
N MET A 461 7.46 10.53 4.31
CA MET A 461 7.15 9.43 3.38
C MET A 461 6.30 8.34 4.03
N ALA A 462 6.54 8.07 5.32
CA ALA A 462 5.85 7.04 6.06
C ALA A 462 4.37 7.34 6.25
N VAL A 463 4.06 8.50 6.80
CA VAL A 463 2.68 8.95 6.99
C VAL A 463 1.94 9.21 5.69
N ALA A 464 2.61 9.73 4.65
CA ALA A 464 2.01 9.89 3.33
C ALA A 464 1.66 8.53 2.69
N THR A 465 2.53 7.53 2.85
CA THR A 465 2.29 6.15 2.37
C THR A 465 1.14 5.48 3.14
N GLY A 466 1.12 5.61 4.47
CA GLY A 466 0.04 5.08 5.32
C GLY A 466 -1.32 5.71 4.99
N THR A 467 -1.37 7.04 4.83
CA THR A 467 -2.56 7.79 4.44
C THR A 467 -3.08 7.35 3.08
N ARG A 468 -2.19 7.20 2.10
CA ARG A 468 -2.54 6.70 0.76
C ARG A 468 -3.19 5.33 0.82
N ASN A 469 -2.62 4.41 1.60
CA ASN A 469 -3.13 3.05 1.70
C ASN A 469 -4.50 3.02 2.38
N PHE A 470 -4.66 3.77 3.47
CA PHE A 470 -5.94 3.93 4.15
C PHE A 470 -7.03 4.45 3.20
N LEU A 471 -6.78 5.57 2.51
CA LEU A 471 -7.76 6.14 1.57
C LEU A 471 -8.14 5.17 0.45
N ARG A 472 -7.18 4.39 -0.04
CA ARG A 472 -7.44 3.36 -1.04
C ARG A 472 -8.36 2.26 -0.52
N LEU A 473 -8.12 1.72 0.68
CA LEU A 473 -8.99 0.68 1.24
C LEU A 473 -10.37 1.24 1.63
N LEU A 474 -10.41 2.48 2.14
CA LEU A 474 -11.65 3.20 2.42
C LEU A 474 -12.50 3.34 1.15
N GLY A 475 -11.88 3.78 0.04
CA GLY A 475 -12.55 3.87 -1.26
C GLY A 475 -13.04 2.51 -1.76
N GLY A 476 -12.26 1.45 -1.55
CA GLY A 476 -12.67 0.08 -1.87
C GLY A 476 -13.88 -0.40 -1.07
N THR A 477 -13.93 -0.09 0.22
CA THR A 477 -15.06 -0.49 1.09
C THR A 477 -16.33 0.27 0.74
N ILE A 478 -16.23 1.58 0.51
CA ILE A 478 -17.34 2.40 0.04
C ILE A 478 -17.85 1.88 -1.32
N ALA A 479 -16.95 1.42 -2.20
CA ALA A 479 -17.36 0.85 -3.48
C ALA A 479 -18.28 -0.35 -3.34
N LEU A 480 -17.94 -1.31 -2.48
CA LEU A 480 -18.79 -2.49 -2.29
C LEU A 480 -20.17 -2.11 -1.79
N ALA A 481 -20.26 -1.16 -0.86
CA ALA A 481 -21.52 -0.68 -0.31
C ALA A 481 -22.38 0.04 -1.37
N VAL A 482 -21.79 0.98 -2.12
CA VAL A 482 -22.48 1.75 -3.17
C VAL A 482 -22.88 0.84 -4.33
N CYS A 483 -21.99 -0.04 -4.78
CA CYS A 483 -22.26 -0.94 -5.89
C CYS A 483 -23.34 -1.98 -5.53
N ALA A 484 -23.32 -2.50 -4.30
CA ALA A 484 -24.37 -3.40 -3.81
C ALA A 484 -25.72 -2.66 -3.76
N ALA A 485 -25.75 -1.42 -3.28
CA ALA A 485 -26.96 -0.61 -3.29
C ALA A 485 -27.48 -0.36 -4.72
N ILE A 486 -26.61 -0.02 -5.67
CA ILE A 486 -26.99 0.16 -7.09
C ILE A 486 -27.57 -1.13 -7.66
N LEU A 487 -26.88 -2.25 -7.46
CA LEU A 487 -27.29 -3.57 -7.95
C LEU A 487 -28.64 -4.00 -7.34
N ASN A 488 -28.75 -3.98 -6.02
CA ASN A 488 -29.95 -4.44 -5.31
C ASN A 488 -31.18 -3.58 -5.65
N ASN A 489 -31.01 -2.26 -5.77
CA ASN A 489 -32.10 -1.38 -6.20
C ASN A 489 -32.49 -1.64 -7.66
N THR A 490 -31.53 -1.87 -8.56
CA THR A 490 -31.81 -2.18 -9.97
C THR A 490 -32.54 -3.51 -10.12
N VAL A 491 -32.11 -4.54 -9.38
CA VAL A 491 -32.74 -5.86 -9.38
C VAL A 491 -34.17 -5.77 -8.85
N ARG A 492 -34.37 -5.07 -7.72
CA ARG A 492 -35.70 -4.88 -7.11
C ARG A 492 -36.67 -4.13 -8.02
N THR A 493 -36.23 -3.13 -8.78
CA THR A 493 -37.10 -2.38 -9.69
C THR A 493 -37.35 -3.11 -11.02
N SER A 494 -36.43 -3.98 -11.45
CA SER A 494 -36.55 -4.70 -12.72
C SER A 494 -37.36 -6.00 -12.62
N LEU A 495 -37.55 -6.54 -11.42
CA LEU A 495 -38.22 -7.83 -11.18
C LEU A 495 -39.68 -7.68 -10.73
N GLY A 496 -40.45 -6.76 -11.32
CA GLY A 496 -41.86 -6.54 -10.94
C GLY A 496 -42.80 -7.74 -11.16
N MET A 497 -42.35 -8.75 -11.90
CA MET A 497 -43.07 -10.01 -12.17
C MET A 497 -42.89 -11.08 -11.09
N LEU A 498 -41.89 -10.93 -10.20
CA LEU A 498 -41.62 -11.87 -9.12
C LEU A 498 -42.26 -11.41 -7.81
N SER A 499 -42.52 -12.37 -6.93
CA SER A 499 -42.95 -12.07 -5.56
C SER A 499 -41.85 -11.36 -4.77
N ALA A 500 -42.23 -10.60 -3.74
CA ALA A 500 -41.29 -9.92 -2.86
C ALA A 500 -40.33 -10.90 -2.14
N GLU A 501 -40.79 -12.13 -1.87
CA GLU A 501 -40.00 -13.21 -1.27
C GLU A 501 -38.92 -13.69 -2.25
N GLN A 502 -39.30 -14.02 -3.49
CA GLN A 502 -38.35 -14.43 -4.53
C GLN A 502 -37.31 -13.33 -4.82
N ILE A 503 -37.73 -12.06 -4.88
CA ILE A 503 -36.79 -10.94 -5.04
C ILE A 503 -35.81 -10.86 -3.88
N SER A 504 -36.27 -11.08 -2.65
CA SER A 504 -35.42 -11.02 -1.46
C SER A 504 -34.44 -12.19 -1.40
N GLU A 505 -34.85 -13.39 -1.82
CA GLU A 505 -33.99 -14.56 -1.94
C GLU A 505 -32.90 -14.36 -3.01
N ILE A 506 -33.27 -13.83 -4.18
CA ILE A 506 -32.31 -13.48 -5.25
C ILE A 506 -31.32 -12.40 -4.80
N ILE A 507 -31.77 -11.38 -4.06
CA ILE A 507 -30.88 -10.33 -3.53
C ILE A 507 -29.92 -10.90 -2.47
N ALA A 508 -30.40 -11.83 -1.63
CA ALA A 508 -29.59 -12.46 -0.60
C ALA A 508 -28.51 -13.38 -1.18
N ASP A 509 -28.86 -14.19 -2.19
CA ASP A 509 -27.92 -15.04 -2.91
C ASP A 509 -28.24 -15.09 -4.41
N PRO A 510 -27.60 -14.20 -5.21
CA PRO A 510 -27.80 -14.16 -6.65
C PRO A 510 -27.40 -15.43 -7.39
N THR A 511 -26.57 -16.30 -6.80
CA THR A 511 -26.14 -17.53 -7.47
C THR A 511 -27.26 -18.57 -7.57
N GLN A 512 -28.28 -18.46 -6.72
CA GLN A 512 -29.43 -19.36 -6.69
C GLN A 512 -30.45 -19.11 -7.80
N ILE A 513 -30.34 -18.03 -8.58
CA ILE A 513 -31.19 -17.81 -9.76
C ILE A 513 -31.23 -19.05 -10.67
N THR A 514 -30.15 -19.83 -10.71
CA THR A 514 -30.06 -21.06 -11.50
C THR A 514 -30.70 -22.29 -10.85
N SER A 515 -30.83 -22.32 -9.53
CA SER A 515 -31.38 -23.45 -8.75
C SER A 515 -32.81 -23.23 -8.26
N MET A 516 -33.29 -21.99 -8.21
CA MET A 516 -34.67 -21.65 -7.86
C MET A 516 -35.67 -22.20 -8.88
N ASP A 517 -36.85 -22.59 -8.39
CA ASP A 517 -37.98 -23.01 -9.21
C ASP A 517 -38.64 -21.78 -9.84
N LEU A 518 -37.99 -21.28 -10.89
CA LEU A 518 -38.44 -20.16 -11.71
C LEU A 518 -38.78 -20.66 -13.10
N THR A 519 -39.84 -20.12 -13.68
CA THR A 519 -40.12 -20.29 -15.10
C THR A 519 -38.95 -19.79 -15.95
N ALA A 520 -38.83 -20.27 -17.19
CA ALA A 520 -37.77 -19.82 -18.09
C ALA A 520 -37.79 -18.30 -18.32
N GLU A 521 -38.98 -17.69 -18.31
CA GLU A 521 -39.18 -16.25 -18.47
C GLU A 521 -38.71 -15.46 -17.24
N GLU A 522 -39.12 -15.88 -16.04
CA GLU A 522 -38.67 -15.30 -14.77
C GLU A 522 -37.16 -15.38 -14.59
N ARG A 523 -36.57 -16.54 -14.92
CA ARG A 523 -35.12 -16.74 -14.84
C ARG A 523 -34.37 -15.83 -15.81
N SER A 524 -34.86 -15.70 -17.05
CA SER A 524 -34.27 -14.79 -18.04
C SER A 524 -34.38 -13.32 -17.60
N ALA A 525 -35.53 -12.92 -17.06
CA ALA A 525 -35.75 -11.59 -16.50
C ALA A 525 -34.82 -11.30 -15.31
N ALA A 526 -34.61 -12.27 -14.41
CA ALA A 526 -33.68 -12.14 -13.30
C ALA A 526 -32.23 -11.97 -13.75
N ILE A 527 -31.77 -12.79 -14.72
CA ILE A 527 -30.42 -12.67 -15.29
C ILE A 527 -30.22 -11.31 -15.99
N LEU A 528 -31.24 -10.83 -16.71
CA LEU A 528 -31.19 -9.52 -17.37
C LEU A 528 -31.18 -8.38 -16.35
N ALA A 529 -32.08 -8.40 -15.36
CA ALA A 529 -32.12 -7.43 -14.26
C ALA A 529 -30.76 -7.33 -13.56
N TYR A 530 -30.16 -8.48 -13.28
CA TYR A 530 -28.83 -8.56 -12.66
C TYR A 530 -27.73 -7.99 -13.57
N THR A 531 -27.78 -8.30 -14.86
CA THR A 531 -26.87 -7.72 -15.86
C THR A 531 -27.01 -6.19 -15.92
N HIS A 532 -28.24 -5.67 -15.91
CA HIS A 532 -28.51 -4.24 -15.87
C HIS A 532 -27.96 -3.58 -14.59
N GLY A 533 -28.08 -4.23 -13.43
CA GLY A 533 -27.49 -3.74 -12.20
C GLY A 533 -25.97 -3.61 -12.28
N ILE A 534 -25.28 -4.61 -12.85
CA ILE A 534 -23.83 -4.53 -13.06
C ILE A 534 -23.46 -3.45 -14.09
N ARG A 535 -24.24 -3.28 -15.17
CA ARG A 535 -24.04 -2.15 -16.10
C ARG A 535 -24.14 -0.80 -15.39
N ASN A 536 -25.14 -0.63 -14.51
CA ASN A 536 -25.33 0.59 -13.74
C ASN A 536 -24.16 0.88 -12.80
N ILE A 537 -23.56 -0.15 -12.22
CA ILE A 537 -22.31 -0.02 -11.45
C ILE A 537 -21.20 0.58 -12.34
N TYR A 538 -21.01 0.06 -13.54
CA TYR A 538 -19.99 0.59 -14.46
C TYR A 538 -20.30 2.00 -14.97
N TYR A 539 -21.57 2.32 -15.22
CA TYR A 539 -21.98 3.70 -15.53
C TYR A 539 -21.63 4.66 -14.39
N PHE A 540 -21.81 4.25 -13.14
CA PHE A 540 -21.42 5.02 -11.97
C PHE A 540 -19.89 5.17 -11.83
N MET A 541 -19.10 4.17 -12.27
CA MET A 541 -17.64 4.23 -12.22
C MET A 541 -17.01 5.19 -13.23
N ILE A 542 -17.59 5.32 -14.43
CA ILE A 542 -17.05 6.19 -15.50
C ILE A 542 -16.74 7.61 -15.01
N PRO A 543 -17.66 8.36 -14.37
CA PRO A 543 -17.35 9.71 -13.89
C PRO A 543 -16.26 9.72 -12.81
N LEU A 544 -16.15 8.69 -11.97
CA LEU A 544 -15.07 8.59 -10.96
C LEU A 544 -13.69 8.41 -11.62
N CYS A 545 -13.61 7.62 -12.69
CA CYS A 545 -12.41 7.49 -13.51
C CYS A 545 -12.05 8.81 -14.17
N CYS A 546 -13.03 9.49 -14.77
CA CYS A 546 -12.82 10.80 -15.40
C CYS A 546 -12.36 11.86 -14.40
N ILE A 547 -12.97 11.92 -13.21
CA ILE A 547 -12.54 12.81 -12.12
C ILE A 547 -11.09 12.51 -11.74
N SER A 548 -10.72 11.24 -11.58
CA SER A 548 -9.34 10.84 -11.27
C SER A 548 -8.37 11.25 -12.37
N PHE A 549 -8.76 11.08 -13.64
CA PHE A 549 -7.98 11.52 -14.79
C PHE A 549 -7.77 13.04 -14.76
N PHE A 550 -8.82 13.84 -14.64
CA PHE A 550 -8.69 15.31 -14.65
C PHE A 550 -7.96 15.84 -13.41
N LEU A 551 -8.23 15.29 -12.22
CA LEU A 551 -7.49 15.64 -11.01
C LEU A 551 -5.99 15.40 -11.20
N THR A 552 -5.61 14.24 -11.75
CA THR A 552 -4.20 13.95 -11.97
C THR A 552 -3.59 14.72 -13.14
N LEU A 553 -4.36 15.02 -14.18
CA LEU A 553 -3.92 15.82 -15.32
C LEU A 553 -3.56 17.25 -14.92
N PHE A 554 -4.42 17.90 -14.13
CA PHE A 554 -4.27 19.32 -13.82
C PHE A 554 -3.40 19.60 -12.59
N PHE A 555 -3.36 18.70 -11.61
CA PHE A 555 -2.76 19.01 -10.30
C PHE A 555 -1.50 18.21 -9.97
N VAL A 556 -1.23 17.09 -10.64
CA VAL A 556 0.02 16.35 -10.46
C VAL A 556 1.12 17.03 -11.27
N LYS A 557 2.02 17.70 -10.56
CA LYS A 557 3.19 18.38 -11.12
C LYS A 557 4.38 17.42 -11.22
N GLY A 558 5.20 17.59 -12.25
CA GLY A 558 6.39 16.78 -12.48
C GLY A 558 7.49 17.16 -11.50
N THR A 559 7.77 16.28 -10.54
CA THR A 559 8.86 16.46 -9.56
C THR A 559 10.04 15.59 -9.97
N SER A 560 11.26 16.12 -9.88
CA SER A 560 12.47 15.33 -10.15
C SER A 560 12.55 14.12 -9.22
N LEU A 561 12.77 12.93 -9.79
CA LEU A 561 13.03 11.71 -9.02
C LEU A 561 14.50 11.58 -8.56
N ARG A 562 15.32 12.62 -8.77
CA ARG A 562 16.70 12.69 -8.27
C ARG A 562 16.75 13.66 -7.10
N ARG A 563 17.27 13.21 -5.96
CA ARG A 563 17.61 14.09 -4.83
C ARG A 563 19.12 14.29 -4.77
N GLU A 564 19.56 15.47 -4.37
CA GLU A 564 20.98 15.86 -4.34
C GLU A 564 21.81 14.98 -3.39
N ASP A 565 21.19 14.51 -2.30
CA ASP A 565 21.79 13.65 -1.28
C ASP A 565 21.87 12.16 -1.67
N ASP A 566 21.20 11.73 -2.75
CA ASP A 566 21.12 10.31 -3.13
C ASP A 566 22.50 9.70 -3.44
N ALA A 567 23.43 10.47 -4.01
CA ALA A 567 24.78 9.99 -4.34
C ALA A 567 25.58 9.65 -3.07
N ARG A 568 25.57 10.57 -2.10
CA ARG A 568 26.21 10.38 -0.79
C ARG A 568 25.64 9.17 -0.04
N LEU A 569 24.31 9.06 0.02
CA LEU A 569 23.65 7.93 0.71
C LEU A 569 23.92 6.57 0.04
N GLN A 570 24.07 6.53 -1.28
CA GLN A 570 24.45 5.30 -1.98
C GLN A 570 25.89 4.89 -1.66
N GLU A 571 26.79 5.86 -1.50
CA GLU A 571 28.18 5.61 -1.12
C GLU A 571 28.28 5.12 0.32
N GLU A 572 27.58 5.74 1.26
CA GLU A 572 27.46 5.29 2.65
C GLU A 572 26.97 3.83 2.73
N GLY A 573 25.95 3.47 1.93
CA GLY A 573 25.42 2.11 1.85
C GLY A 573 26.42 1.09 1.31
N LYS A 574 27.24 1.47 0.31
CA LYS A 574 28.33 0.62 -0.22
C LYS A 574 29.41 0.40 0.84
N GLN A 575 29.83 1.46 1.53
CA GLN A 575 30.84 1.39 2.59
C GLN A 575 30.37 0.55 3.78
N TRP A 576 29.10 0.67 4.19
CA TRP A 576 28.51 -0.15 5.22
C TRP A 576 28.56 -1.65 4.86
N ALA A 577 28.18 -1.99 3.62
CA ALA A 577 28.19 -3.38 3.15
C ALA A 577 29.62 -3.95 3.02
N ALA A 578 30.60 -3.13 2.64
CA ALA A 578 32.01 -3.54 2.61
C ALA A 578 32.52 -3.89 4.02
N ARG A 579 32.23 -3.05 5.02
CA ARG A 579 32.60 -3.29 6.43
C ARG A 579 32.02 -4.59 6.99
N HIS A 580 30.75 -4.89 6.69
CA HIS A 580 30.09 -6.10 7.20
C HIS A 580 30.43 -7.38 6.42
N ARG A 581 30.92 -7.27 5.17
CA ARG A 581 31.52 -8.41 4.46
C ARG A 581 32.88 -8.80 5.06
N GLY A 582 33.71 -7.82 5.45
CA GLY A 582 35.00 -8.07 6.10
C GLY A 582 34.87 -8.86 7.40
N LEU A 583 33.83 -8.58 8.20
CA LEU A 583 33.53 -9.30 9.44
C LEU A 583 33.10 -10.77 9.25
N HIS A 584 32.56 -11.14 8.08
CA HIS A 584 32.22 -12.53 7.78
C HIS A 584 33.41 -13.34 7.23
N VAL A 585 34.41 -12.68 6.64
CA VAL A 585 35.65 -13.33 6.19
C VAL A 585 36.60 -13.60 7.36
N LEU A 586 36.55 -12.79 8.43
CA LEU A 586 37.32 -12.99 9.66
C LEU A 586 36.66 -13.95 10.67
N LYS A 587 35.45 -14.44 10.38
CA LYS A 587 34.70 -15.42 11.20
C LYS A 587 34.58 -16.81 10.56
N LYS A 588 35.22 -17.02 9.40
CA LYS A 588 35.52 -18.34 8.85
C LYS A 588 36.99 -18.59 9.06
#